data_AF-A0A819S378-F1
#
_entry.id   AF-A0A819S378-F1
#
_cell.length_a   1.000
_cell.length_b   1.000
_cell.length_c   1.000
_cell.angle_alpha   90.00
_cell.angle_beta   90.00
_cell.angle_gamma   90.00
#
_symmetry.space_group_name_H-M   'P 1'
#
loop_
_entity.id
_entity.type
_entity.pdbx_description
1 polymer ?
#
loop_
_entity_poly.entity_id
_entity_poly.type
_entity_poly.pdbx_seq_one_letter_code
_entity_poly.pdbx_strand_id
1 'polypeptide(L)'
;MIRYFFQSVKLCGNNSNKIFEISQVSYQLLVAQSVIIAGRRCQVKRIMAYKTSWMYDYYINLIKRLAPQFKTNTSQTLFCVIS
;
A
#
# COMPACT_ATOMS: atom_id res chain seq x y z
N MET A 1 7.26 7.04 -6.82
CA MET A 1 6.21 6.75 -5.82
C MET A 1 5.85 5.27 -5.88
N ILE A 2 5.82 4.56 -4.74
CA ILE A 2 5.46 3.14 -4.67
C ILE A 2 3.95 3.03 -4.50
N ARG A 3 3.32 2.16 -5.30
CA ARG A 3 1.86 1.99 -5.31
C ARG A 3 1.40 0.59 -4.90
N TYR A 4 2.36 -0.31 -4.66
CA TYR A 4 2.10 -1.73 -4.44
C TYR A 4 2.82 -2.18 -3.19
N PHE A 5 2.04 -2.61 -2.21
CA PHE A 5 2.52 -3.05 -0.90
C PHE A 5 1.95 -4.43 -0.64
N PHE A 6 2.77 -5.35 -0.14
CA PHE A 6 2.30 -6.68 0.23
C PHE A 6 3.12 -7.22 1.40
N GLN A 7 2.49 -8.07 2.20
CA GLN A 7 3.12 -8.65 3.37
C GLN A 7 4.03 -9.82 2.96
N SER A 8 5.31 -9.78 3.34
CA SER A 8 6.23 -10.91 3.13
C SER A 8 7.43 -10.85 4.06
N VAL A 9 7.44 -11.73 5.08
CA VAL A 9 8.57 -11.85 6.01
C VAL A 9 9.81 -12.37 5.29
N LYS A 10 9.64 -13.33 4.36
CA LYS A 10 10.73 -13.93 3.57
C LYS A 10 11.50 -12.89 2.77
N LEU A 11 10.81 -11.97 2.09
CA LEU A 11 11.46 -10.92 1.30
C LEU A 11 12.06 -9.82 2.17
N CYS A 12 11.46 -9.52 3.31
CA CYS A 12 12.00 -8.50 4.22
C CYS A 12 13.30 -8.94 4.89
N GLY A 13 13.46 -10.24 5.17
CA GLY A 13 14.62 -10.77 5.91
C GLY A 13 14.75 -10.10 7.27
N ASN A 14 15.89 -9.46 7.55
CA ASN A 14 16.13 -8.75 8.81
C ASN A 14 15.46 -7.37 8.88
N ASN A 15 15.01 -6.81 7.77
CA ASN A 15 14.39 -5.48 7.75
C ASN A 15 12.89 -5.54 8.08
N SER A 16 12.30 -4.42 8.48
CA SER A 16 10.84 -4.29 8.70
C SER A 16 10.07 -4.12 7.39
N ASN A 17 10.69 -3.49 6.39
CA ASN A 17 10.24 -3.40 5.01
C ASN A 17 11.41 -3.37 4.02
N LYS A 18 11.15 -3.74 2.76
CA LYS A 18 12.10 -3.60 1.65
C LYS A 18 11.38 -3.25 0.35
N ILE A 19 12.05 -2.48 -0.49
CA ILE A 19 11.55 -2.07 -1.79
C ILE A 19 12.31 -2.85 -2.86
N PHE A 20 11.59 -3.41 -3.81
CA PHE A 20 12.11 -4.20 -4.90
C PHE A 20 11.63 -3.64 -6.24
N GLU A 21 12.48 -3.75 -7.26
CA GLU A 21 11.98 -3.73 -8.63
C GLU A 21 11.30 -5.05 -8.95
N ILE A 22 10.27 -5.01 -9.80
CA ILE A 22 9.50 -6.21 -10.12
C ILE A 22 10.36 -7.31 -10.76
N SER A 23 11.37 -6.90 -11.54
CA SER A 23 12.37 -7.76 -12.17
C SER A 23 13.15 -8.59 -11.15
N GLN A 24 13.37 -8.07 -9.94
CA GLN A 24 14.19 -8.71 -8.91
C GLN A 24 13.46 -9.83 -8.14
N VAL A 25 12.12 -9.85 -8.23
CA VAL A 25 11.27 -10.74 -7.42
C VAL A 25 10.24 -11.50 -8.26
N SER A 26 10.29 -11.37 -9.59
CA SER A 26 9.40 -12.01 -10.54
C SER A 26 9.37 -13.54 -10.43
N TYR A 27 10.47 -14.16 -10.02
CA TYR A 27 10.57 -15.61 -9.82
C TYR A 27 10.08 -16.09 -8.45
N GLN A 28 9.95 -15.19 -7.47
CA GLN A 28 9.49 -15.52 -6.11
C GLN A 28 8.04 -15.13 -5.84
N LEU A 29 7.43 -14.36 -6.75
CA LEU A 29 6.13 -13.76 -6.53
C LEU A 29 5.34 -13.67 -7.83
N LEU A 30 4.13 -14.23 -7.83
CA LEU A 30 3.14 -14.02 -8.89
C LEU A 30 2.61 -12.58 -8.80
N VAL A 31 3.36 -11.64 -9.38
CA VAL A 31 2.92 -10.24 -9.50
C VAL A 31 2.57 -9.95 -10.94
N ALA A 32 1.37 -9.43 -11.15
CA ALA A 32 0.99 -8.87 -12.43
C ALA A 32 1.91 -7.69 -12.79
N GLN A 33 2.60 -7.75 -13.93
CA GLN A 33 3.47 -6.66 -14.41
C GLN A 33 2.69 -5.35 -14.64
N SER A 34 1.37 -5.43 -14.77
CA SER A 34 0.49 -4.29 -14.86
C SER A 34 -0.87 -4.59 -14.26
N VAL A 35 -1.51 -3.57 -13.70
CA VAL A 35 -2.90 -3.61 -13.25
C VAL A 35 -3.69 -2.49 -13.94
N ILE A 36 -4.99 -2.67 -14.11
CA ILE A 36 -5.89 -1.63 -14.60
C ILE A 36 -6.58 -1.01 -13.40
N ILE A 37 -6.43 0.31 -13.23
CA ILE A 37 -7.10 1.08 -12.18
C ILE A 37 -7.85 2.21 -12.87
N ALA A 38 -9.18 2.27 -12.70
CA ALA A 38 -10.05 3.25 -13.35
C ALA A 38 -9.81 3.36 -14.88
N GLY A 39 -9.74 2.21 -15.56
CA GLY A 39 -9.51 2.14 -17.01
C GLY A 39 -8.08 2.47 -17.47
N ARG A 40 -7.19 2.90 -16.58
CA ARG A 40 -5.79 3.21 -16.91
C ARG A 40 -4.89 2.01 -16.58
N ARG A 41 -4.08 1.60 -17.55
CA ARG A 41 -3.04 0.59 -17.34
C ARG A 41 -1.88 1.19 -16.56
N CYS A 42 -1.66 0.69 -15.35
CA CYS A 42 -0.53 1.08 -14.49
C CYS A 42 0.51 -0.05 -14.50
N GLN A 43 1.75 0.28 -14.89
CA GLN A 43 2.87 -0.65 -14.80
C GLN A 43 3.38 -0.77 -13.36
N VAL A 44 3.58 -1.99 -12.91
CA VAL A 44 4.14 -2.31 -11.61
C VAL A 44 5.66 -2.31 -11.74
N LYS A 45 6.29 -1.13 -11.59
CA LYS A 45 7.76 -1.03 -11.66
C LYS A 45 8.45 -1.43 -10.36
N ARG A 46 7.86 -1.02 -9.23
CA ARG A 46 8.41 -1.22 -7.89
C ARG A 46 7.33 -1.65 -6.93
N ILE A 47 7.69 -2.58 -6.05
CA ILE A 47 6.82 -3.10 -5.00
C ILE A 47 7.54 -2.98 -3.66
N MET A 48 6.77 -2.85 -2.58
CA MET A 48 7.30 -2.87 -1.22
C MET A 48 6.77 -4.09 -0.48
N ALA A 49 7.69 -4.92 -0.02
CA ALA A 49 7.39 -5.96 0.95
C ALA A 49 7.47 -5.37 2.36
N TYR A 50 6.56 -5.77 3.24
CA TYR A 50 6.60 -5.38 4.65
C TYR A 50 6.31 -6.54 5.60
N LYS A 51 6.82 -6.44 6.83
CA LYS A 51 6.38 -7.25 7.97
C LYS A 51 5.17 -6.60 8.65
N THR A 52 4.34 -7.40 9.30
CA THR A 52 3.13 -6.93 9.99
C THR A 52 3.40 -5.79 10.97
N SER A 53 4.52 -5.84 11.71
CA SER A 53 4.93 -4.77 12.62
C SER A 53 5.02 -3.40 11.92
N TRP A 54 5.64 -3.35 10.73
CA TRP A 54 5.74 -2.11 9.96
C TRP A 54 4.36 -1.53 9.62
N MET A 55 3.41 -2.37 9.21
CA MET A 55 2.04 -1.93 8.91
C MET A 55 1.32 -1.40 10.16
N TYR A 56 1.52 -2.06 11.31
CA TYR A 56 0.95 -1.57 12.56
C TYR A 56 1.52 -0.22 12.96
N ASP A 57 2.85 -0.09 12.96
CA ASP A 57 3.54 1.10 13.45
C ASP A 57 3.30 2.33 12.58
N TYR A 58 3.36 2.16 11.25
CA TYR A 58 3.35 3.30 10.32
C TYR A 58 2.00 3.55 9.65
N TYR A 59 1.06 2.61 9.70
CA TYR A 59 -0.23 2.76 9.04
C TYR A 59 -1.39 2.64 10.02
N ILE A 60 -1.56 1.48 10.67
CA ILE A 60 -2.74 1.22 11.51
C ILE A 60 -2.76 2.12 12.74
N ASN A 61 -1.66 2.24 13.47
CA ASN A 61 -1.59 3.07 14.67
C ASN A 61 -1.76 4.55 14.32
N LEU A 62 -1.23 4.97 13.17
CA LEU A 62 -1.37 6.32 12.67
C LEU A 62 -2.83 6.63 12.34
N ILE A 63 -3.51 5.75 11.60
CA ILE A 63 -4.94 5.88 11.31
C ILE A 63 -5.76 5.87 12.59
N LYS A 64 -5.49 4.99 13.54
CA LYS A 64 -6.20 4.97 14.83
C LYS A 64 -6.06 6.29 15.60
N ARG A 65 -4.87 6.89 15.57
CA ARG A 65 -4.61 8.18 16.23
C ARG A 65 -5.30 9.35 15.52
N LEU A 66 -5.39 9.32 14.20
CA LEU A 66 -5.94 10.41 13.39
C LEU A 66 -7.45 10.27 13.12
N ALA A 67 -8.00 9.05 13.13
CA ALA A 67 -9.40 8.78 12.87
C ALA A 67 -10.38 9.61 13.73
N PRO A 68 -10.11 9.88 15.03
CA PRO A 68 -10.96 10.77 15.82
C PRO A 68 -11.04 12.20 15.25
N GLN A 69 -9.96 12.70 14.63
CA GLN A 69 -9.89 14.05 14.06
C GLN A 69 -10.61 14.17 12.71
N PHE A 70 -10.76 13.06 11.99
CA PHE A 70 -11.54 13.02 10.74
C PHE A 70 -13.05 12.90 10.99
N LYS A 71 -13.47 12.39 12.16
CA LYS A 71 -14.90 12.30 12.53
C LYS A 71 -15.54 13.65 12.84
N THR A 72 -14.76 14.70 13.12
CA THR A 72 -15.28 16.03 13.47
C THR A 72 -15.57 16.93 12.25
N ASN A 73 -15.26 16.50 11.02
CA ASN A 73 -15.43 17.31 9.80
C ASN A 73 -16.58 16.84 8.88
N THR A 74 -17.44 15.91 9.31
CA THR A 74 -18.51 15.34 8.47
C THR A 74 -19.82 16.14 8.44
N SER A 75 -19.76 17.48 8.55
CA SER A 75 -20.92 18.33 8.24
C SER A 75 -20.90 18.92 6.83
N GLN A 76 -19.83 18.80 6.05
CA GLN A 76 -19.79 19.37 4.68
C GLN A 76 -18.94 18.56 3.69
N THR A 77 -19.24 17.29 3.42
CA THR A 77 -18.83 16.68 2.13
C THR A 77 -19.61 15.39 1.81
N LEU A 78 -20.95 15.49 1.69
CA LEU A 78 -21.77 14.39 1.15
C LEU A 78 -22.03 14.50 -0.36
N PHE A 79 -21.46 15.50 -1.04
CA PHE A 79 -21.80 15.83 -2.43
C PHE A 79 -20.83 15.32 -3.51
N CYS A 80 -19.76 14.60 -3.19
CA CYS A 80 -18.77 14.22 -4.23
C CYS A 80 -18.35 12.75 -4.14
N VAL A 81 -19.32 11.83 -4.25
CA VAL A 81 -19.05 10.40 -4.55
C VAL A 81 -19.99 9.84 -5.64
N ILE A 82 -20.92 10.66 -6.19
CA ILE A 82 -21.76 10.23 -7.31
C ILE A 82 -21.75 11.31 -8.39
N SER A 83 -20.75 11.22 -9.28
CA SER A 83 -20.76 11.77 -10.65
C SER A 83 -19.76 10.99 -11.48
#